data_AF-A0A7C2A0F8-F1
#
_entry.id   AF-A0A7C2A0F8-F1
#
_cell.length_a   1.000
_cell.length_b   1.000
_cell.length_c   1.000
_cell.angle_alpha   90.00
_cell.angle_beta   90.00
_cell.angle_gamma   90.00
#
_symmetry.space_group_name_H-M   'P 1'
#
loop_
_entity.id
_entity.type
_entity.pdbx_description
1 polymer ?
#
loop_
_entity_poly.entity_id
_entity_poly.type
_entity_poly.pdbx_seq_one_letter_code
_entity_poly.pdbx_strand_id
1 'polypeptide(L)' 'LYYETRHIAKEIKTAQPKIEKLIEKLKIKGYKAGRTHFMPDAFKTDAPYDEIKSLFG' A
#
# COMPACT_ATOMS: atom_id res chain seq x y z
N LEU A 1 -11.99 -3.41 4.25
CA LEU A 1 -11.27 -2.12 4.22
C LEU A 1 -10.13 -2.22 3.21
N TYR A 2 -9.89 -1.20 2.40
CA TYR A 2 -8.82 -1.14 1.40
C TYR A 2 -8.07 0.18 1.58
N TYR A 3 -6.86 0.24 1.05
CA TYR A 3 -5.99 1.42 1.11
C TYR A 3 -5.74 1.95 -0.29
N GLU A 4 -5.83 3.27 -0.47
CA GLU A 4 -5.53 3.95 -1.73
C GLU A 4 -4.12 4.55 -1.64
N THR A 5 -3.26 4.13 -2.55
CA THR A 5 -1.86 4.62 -2.59
C THR A 5 -1.80 6.13 -2.82
N ARG A 6 -2.73 6.72 -3.58
CA ARG A 6 -2.78 8.16 -3.81
C ARG A 6 -3.11 8.95 -2.54
N HIS A 7 -4.05 8.45 -1.73
CA HIS A 7 -4.43 9.11 -0.48
C HIS A 7 -3.31 9.06 0.56
N ILE A 8 -2.67 7.90 0.72
CA ILE A 8 -1.53 7.76 1.65
C ILE A 8 -0.38 8.67 1.23
N ALA A 9 -0.02 8.68 -0.06
CA ALA A 9 1.06 9.53 -0.57
C ALA A 9 0.80 11.02 -0.33
N LYS A 10 -0.45 11.47 -0.50
CA LYS A 10 -0.89 12.84 -0.21
C LYS A 10 -0.80 13.17 1.28
N GLU A 11 -1.23 12.24 2.14
CA GLU A 11 -1.22 12.41 3.60
C GLU A 11 0.20 12.63 4.14
N ILE A 12 1.14 11.79 3.73
CA ILE A 12 2.53 11.84 4.22
C ILE A 12 3.47 12.67 3.32
N LYS A 13 2.91 13.40 2.34
CA LYS A 13 3.62 14.32 1.44
C LYS A 13 4.80 13.67 0.69
N THR A 14 4.61 12.48 0.16
CA THR A 14 5.63 11.73 -0.60
C THR A 14 5.15 11.36 -2.00
N ALA A 15 6.06 10.84 -2.82
CA ALA A 15 5.74 10.30 -4.13
C ALA A 15 4.94 9.00 -4.02
N GLN A 16 3.96 8.80 -4.91
CA GLN A 16 3.18 7.58 -4.95
C GLN A 16 4.05 6.40 -5.42
N PRO A 17 4.22 5.33 -4.62
CA PRO A 17 4.95 4.15 -5.06
C PRO A 17 4.13 3.35 -6.09
N LYS A 18 4.82 2.55 -6.90
CA LYS A 18 4.14 1.55 -7.73
C LYS A 18 3.45 0.52 -6.84
N ILE A 19 2.14 0.34 -7.02
CA ILE A 19 1.32 -0.56 -6.20
C ILE A 19 1.85 -2.00 -6.19
N GLU A 20 2.42 -2.47 -7.30
CA GLU A 20 2.99 -3.81 -7.43
C GLU A 20 4.20 -3.98 -6.52
N LYS A 21 5.09 -2.99 -6.50
CA LYS A 21 6.25 -2.97 -5.58
C LYS A 21 5.81 -2.92 -4.13
N LEU A 22 4.75 -2.16 -3.83
CA LEU A 22 4.22 -2.07 -2.48
C LEU A 22 3.69 -3.43 -1.99
N ILE A 23 2.86 -4.09 -2.82
CA ILE A 23 2.29 -5.42 -2.53
C ILE A 23 3.41 -6.45 -2.37
N GLU A 24 4.43 -6.42 -3.23
CA GLU A 24 5.58 -7.31 -3.14
C GLU A 24 6.34 -7.13 -1.82
N LYS A 25 6.68 -5.88 -1.45
CA LYS A 25 7.34 -5.58 -0.17
C LYS A 25 6.53 -6.07 1.04
N LEU A 26 5.20 -5.89 1.02
CA LEU A 26 4.32 -6.38 2.08
C LEU A 26 4.35 -7.91 2.19
N LYS A 27 4.30 -8.60 1.05
CA LYS A 27 4.40 -10.07 1.01
C LYS A 27 5.74 -10.58 1.51
N ILE A 28 6.85 -9.91 1.15
CA ILE A 28 8.20 -10.25 1.64
C ILE A 28 8.28 -10.12 3.17
N LYS A 29 7.60 -9.12 3.75
CA LYS A 29 7.48 -8.94 5.20
C LYS A 29 6.53 -9.95 5.88
N GLY A 30 5.89 -10.86 5.14
CA GLY A 30 4.99 -11.89 5.67
C GLY A 30 3.51 -11.48 5.77
N TYR A 31 3.15 -10.29 5.28
CA TYR A 31 1.77 -9.82 5.28
C TYR A 31 0.99 -10.34 4.06
N LYS A 32 -0.31 -10.56 4.24
CA LYS A 32 -1.23 -10.78 3.13
C LYS A 32 -1.42 -9.45 2.43
N ALA A 33 -1.14 -9.38 1.13
CA ALA A 33 -1.36 -8.18 0.34
C ALA A 33 -1.82 -8.52 -1.08
N GLY A 34 -2.72 -7.71 -1.63
CA GLY A 34 -3.21 -7.88 -3.00
C GLY A 34 -3.96 -6.66 -3.53
N ARG A 35 -4.04 -6.57 -4.86
CA ARG A 35 -4.88 -5.57 -5.54
C ARG A 35 -6.34 -5.79 -5.22
N THR A 36 -7.15 -4.74 -5.41
CA THR A 36 -8.60 -4.86 -5.38
C THR A 36 -9.20 -4.38 -6.68
N HIS A 37 -10.28 -5.03 -7.14
CA HIS A 37 -11.00 -4.61 -8.35
C HIS A 37 -11.79 -3.31 -8.15
N PHE A 38 -11.92 -2.81 -6.91
CA PHE A 38 -12.64 -1.56 -6.65
C PHE A 38 -11.98 -0.36 -7.33
N MET A 39 -10.64 -0.25 -7.25
CA MET A 39 -9.89 0.88 -7.79
C MET A 39 -8.49 0.45 -8.21
N PRO A 40 -7.94 1.01 -9.31
CA PRO A 40 -6.66 0.60 -9.87
C PRO A 40 -5.45 0.90 -8.98
N ASP A 41 -5.55 1.91 -8.12
CA ASP A 41 -4.51 2.38 -7.20
C ASP A 41 -4.75 1.96 -5.73
N ALA A 42 -5.67 1.00 -5.53
CA ALA A 42 -6.01 0.46 -4.21
C ALA A 42 -5.56 -0.98 -3.99
N PHE A 43 -5.23 -1.30 -2.74
CA PHE A 43 -4.81 -2.62 -2.30
C PHE A 43 -5.43 -2.98 -0.95
N LYS A 44 -5.48 -4.27 -0.64
CA LYS A 44 -5.87 -4.81 0.67
C LYS A 44 -4.66 -5.44 1.32
N THR A 45 -4.52 -5.24 2.62
CA THR A 45 -3.52 -5.94 3.43
C THR A 45 -3.96 -6.09 4.88
N ASP A 46 -3.39 -7.06 5.58
CA ASP A 46 -3.47 -7.21 7.03
C ASP A 46 -2.32 -6.51 7.76
N ALA A 47 -1.40 -5.85 7.04
CA ALA A 47 -0.35 -5.05 7.64
C ALA A 47 -0.92 -3.84 8.42
N PRO A 48 -0.31 -3.49 9.56
CA PRO A 48 -0.69 -2.29 10.29
C PRO A 48 -0.39 -1.03 9.48
N TYR A 49 -1.16 0.03 9.69
CA TYR A 49 -1.04 1.27 8.90
C TYR A 49 0.37 1.90 8.97
N ASP A 50 1.07 1.75 10.10
CA ASP A 50 2.43 2.26 10.24
C ASP A 50 3.44 1.54 9.32
N GLU A 51 3.29 0.22 9.19
CA GLU A 51 4.07 -0.59 8.24
C GLU A 51 3.74 -0.28 6.79
N ILE A 52 2.51 0.17 6.50
CA ILE A 52 2.15 0.62 5.15
C ILE A 52 2.88 1.93 4.84
N LYS A 53 2.80 2.93 5.73
CA LYS A 53 3.45 4.23 5.53
C LYS A 53 4.97 4.11 5.39
N SER A 54 5.61 3.20 6.14
CA SER A 54 7.07 2.98 6.06
C SER A 54 7.57 2.51 4.70
N LEU A 55 6.67 2.12 3.79
CA LEU A 55 7.02 1.69 2.43
C LEU A 55 6.91 2.81 1.37
N PHE A 56 6.38 3.98 1.74
CA PHE A 56 6.14 5.11 0.84
C PHE A 56 7.31 6.13 0.77
N GLY A 57 8.47 5.77 1.32
CA GLY A 57 9.74 6.50 1.21
C GLY A 57 10.89 5.53 1.43
#